data_AF-A0A2V7H9L3-F1
#
_entry.id   AF-A0A2V7H9L3-F1
#
_cell.length_a   1.000
_cell.length_b   1.000
_cell.length_c   1.000
_cell.angle_alpha   90.00
_cell.angle_beta   90.00
_cell.angle_gamma   90.00
#
_symmetry.space_group_name_H-M   'P 1'
#
loop_
_entity.id
_entity.type
_entity.pdbx_description
1 polymer ?
#
loop_
_entity_poly.entity_id
_entity_poly.type
_entity_poly.pdbx_seq_one_letter_code
_entity_poly.pdbx_strand_id
1 'polypeptide(L)'
;AKHGKTMDRKNWKLVVNVHVAEDDEEAMRQVKRAERHETVTYFEETLGRPPGRSDDPLTEGVKMGTTLVGSVETVVKGIEKLWELSNGGFGGLLFRAHNWANRQETLHSYELFARYVMPRFQGTADGPRNSNEWARGNRKTIFSPNVEAIRRAYTDAGREIPADFLQRASGSRDIEGTTTTP
;
A
#
# COMPACT_ATOMS: atom_id res chain seq x y z
N ALA A 1 -17.11 25.22 16.58
CA ALA A 1 -16.71 26.13 17.68
C ALA A 1 -17.76 27.22 17.98
N LYS A 2 -18.16 28.05 17.00
CA LYS A 2 -19.11 29.18 17.19
C LYS A 2 -20.51 28.81 17.72
N HIS A 3 -20.91 27.53 17.68
CA HIS A 3 -22.18 27.01 18.19
C HIS A 3 -22.01 25.96 19.30
N GLY A 4 -20.89 25.96 20.03
CA GLY A 4 -20.65 25.06 21.19
C GLY A 4 -20.51 23.57 20.85
N LYS A 5 -20.67 23.16 19.58
CA LYS A 5 -20.40 21.79 19.12
C LYS A 5 -18.94 21.65 18.69
N THR A 6 -18.25 20.70 19.30
CA THR A 6 -16.93 20.19 18.89
C THR A 6 -17.16 18.87 18.16
N MET A 7 -16.79 18.81 16.88
CA MET A 7 -16.97 17.61 16.07
C MET A 7 -15.84 16.62 16.37
N ASP A 8 -16.16 15.36 16.63
CA ASP A 8 -15.15 14.31 16.70
C ASP A 8 -14.65 13.96 15.29
N ARG A 9 -13.33 14.05 15.08
CA ARG A 9 -12.67 13.73 13.81
C ARG A 9 -12.86 12.27 13.40
N LYS A 10 -13.11 11.35 14.35
CA LYS A 10 -13.47 9.94 14.05
C LYS A 10 -14.73 9.82 13.19
N ASN A 11 -15.62 10.82 13.29
CA ASN A 11 -16.86 10.86 12.51
C ASN A 11 -16.69 11.55 11.15
N TRP A 12 -15.53 12.15 10.88
CA TRP A 12 -15.26 12.78 9.59
C TRP A 12 -14.99 11.71 8.54
N LYS A 13 -15.62 11.87 7.37
CA LYS A 13 -15.41 11.03 6.21
C LYS A 13 -15.05 11.91 5.02
N LEU A 14 -13.94 11.59 4.35
CA LEU A 14 -13.56 12.23 3.09
C LEU A 14 -14.02 11.37 1.93
N VAL A 15 -14.76 11.98 1.00
CA VAL A 15 -15.13 11.33 -0.26
C VAL A 15 -14.10 11.72 -1.30
N VAL A 16 -13.46 10.73 -1.92
CA VAL A 16 -12.35 10.95 -2.86
C VAL A 16 -12.56 10.08 -4.11
N ASN A 17 -12.16 10.59 -5.27
CA ASN A 17 -12.02 9.77 -6.47
C ASN A 17 -10.79 8.86 -6.30
N VAL A 18 -10.96 7.55 -6.41
CA VAL A 18 -9.88 6.58 -6.20
C VAL A 18 -9.90 5.55 -7.32
N HIS A 19 -8.76 5.32 -7.96
CA HIS A 19 -8.54 4.22 -8.89
C HIS A 19 -7.10 3.72 -8.78
N VAL A 20 -6.92 2.42 -8.54
CA VAL A 20 -5.62 1.78 -8.29
C VAL A 20 -5.32 0.81 -9.42
N ALA A 21 -4.12 0.87 -9.98
CA ALA A 21 -3.60 -0.14 -10.90
C ALA A 21 -2.19 -0.59 -10.50
N GLU A 22 -1.57 -1.47 -11.29
CA GLU A 22 -0.21 -1.97 -11.05
C GLU A 22 0.82 -0.83 -11.13
N ASP A 23 0.61 0.13 -12.02
CA ASP A 23 1.44 1.32 -12.17
C ASP A 23 0.61 2.58 -12.45
N ASP A 24 1.27 3.74 -12.35
CA ASP A 24 0.63 5.05 -12.53
C ASP A 24 0.12 5.28 -13.96
N GLU A 25 0.85 4.80 -14.98
CA GLU A 25 0.50 5.01 -16.39
C GLU A 25 -0.75 4.19 -16.77
N GLU A 26 -0.83 2.95 -16.30
CA GLU A 26 -1.98 2.10 -16.47
C GLU A 26 -3.22 2.69 -15.79
N ALA A 27 -3.12 3.13 -14.54
CA ALA A 27 -4.25 3.73 -13.82
C ALA A 27 -4.82 4.93 -14.60
N MET A 28 -3.93 5.79 -15.11
CA MET A 28 -4.31 6.95 -15.93
C MET A 28 -4.96 6.51 -17.25
N ARG A 29 -4.39 5.52 -17.95
CA ARG A 29 -4.94 4.98 -19.21
C ARG A 29 -6.36 4.44 -19.02
N GLN A 30 -6.62 3.73 -17.93
CA GLN A 30 -7.91 3.10 -17.66
C GLN A 30 -9.04 4.14 -17.43
N VAL A 31 -8.75 5.27 -16.78
CA VAL A 31 -9.80 6.23 -16.37
C VAL A 31 -9.93 7.47 -17.25
N LYS A 32 -8.87 7.89 -17.95
CA LYS A 32 -8.77 9.22 -18.61
C LYS A 32 -9.93 9.51 -19.57
N ARG A 33 -10.35 8.53 -20.36
CA ARG A 33 -11.42 8.72 -21.35
C ARG A 33 -12.77 9.04 -20.69
N ALA A 34 -13.15 8.27 -19.67
CA ALA A 34 -14.44 8.41 -19.03
C ALA A 34 -14.48 9.58 -18.04
N GLU A 35 -13.36 9.89 -17.39
CA GLU A 35 -13.21 11.13 -16.62
C GLU A 35 -13.48 12.34 -17.49
N ARG A 36 -12.85 12.42 -18.67
CA ARG A 36 -13.07 13.53 -19.60
C ARG A 36 -14.52 13.61 -20.06
N HIS A 37 -15.14 12.46 -20.32
CA HIS A 37 -16.54 12.40 -20.72
C HIS A 37 -17.47 12.91 -19.60
N GLU A 38 -17.25 12.52 -18.35
CA GLU A 38 -18.00 13.01 -17.19
C GLU A 38 -17.81 14.53 -17.01
N THR A 39 -16.57 15.00 -17.09
CA THR A 39 -16.23 16.41 -16.98
C THR A 39 -16.99 17.27 -18.00
N VAL A 40 -17.01 16.86 -19.27
CA VAL A 40 -17.75 17.60 -20.31
C VAL A 40 -19.26 17.46 -20.13
N THR A 41 -19.79 16.25 -20.10
CA THR A 41 -21.26 16.05 -20.19
C THR A 41 -21.99 16.39 -18.90
N TYR A 42 -21.44 15.99 -17.75
CA TYR A 42 -22.10 16.23 -16.46
C TYR A 42 -21.72 17.59 -15.88
N PHE A 43 -20.43 17.91 -15.78
CA PHE A 43 -20.03 19.14 -15.10
C PHE A 43 -20.19 20.39 -15.96
N GLU A 44 -19.79 20.37 -17.24
CA GLU A 44 -19.91 21.54 -18.11
C GLU A 44 -21.32 21.69 -18.69
N GLU A 45 -21.80 20.70 -19.44
CA GLU A 45 -23.08 20.79 -20.17
C GLU A 45 -24.29 20.77 -19.22
N THR A 46 -24.31 19.88 -18.23
CA THR A 46 -25.48 19.73 -17.33
C THR A 46 -25.46 20.71 -16.15
N LEU A 47 -24.34 20.82 -15.44
CA LEU A 47 -24.24 21.69 -14.26
C LEU A 47 -23.84 23.14 -14.58
N GLY A 48 -23.50 23.44 -15.83
CA GLY A 48 -23.11 24.79 -16.26
C GLY A 48 -21.82 25.27 -15.61
N ARG A 49 -20.94 24.36 -15.18
CA ARG A 49 -19.65 24.73 -14.59
C ARG A 49 -18.84 25.45 -15.67
N PRO A 50 -18.35 26.69 -15.41
CA PRO A 50 -17.60 27.42 -16.42
C PRO A 50 -16.41 26.60 -16.91
N PRO A 51 -16.16 26.54 -18.24
CA PRO A 51 -14.96 25.92 -18.75
C PRO A 51 -13.74 26.68 -18.21
N GLY A 52 -12.71 25.95 -17.77
CA GLY A 52 -11.42 26.55 -17.41
C GLY A 52 -11.06 26.57 -15.94
N ARG A 53 -11.00 25.41 -15.28
CA ARG A 53 -10.07 25.27 -14.13
C ARG A 53 -8.76 24.57 -14.50
N SER A 54 -8.78 23.72 -15.53
CA SER A 54 -7.62 23.04 -16.10
C SER A 54 -8.00 22.41 -17.44
N ASP A 55 -7.06 22.34 -18.39
CA ASP A 55 -7.20 21.57 -19.63
C ASP A 55 -7.07 20.06 -19.41
N ASP A 56 -6.45 19.65 -18.30
CA ASP A 56 -6.25 18.26 -17.84
C ASP A 56 -6.50 18.13 -16.32
N PRO A 57 -7.79 18.24 -15.88
CA PRO A 57 -8.15 18.24 -14.47
C PRO A 57 -7.80 16.95 -13.73
N LEU A 58 -7.75 15.82 -14.46
CA LEU A 58 -7.34 14.54 -13.89
C LEU A 58 -5.86 14.57 -13.48
N THR A 59 -4.97 14.88 -14.41
CA THR A 59 -3.51 14.92 -14.15
C THR A 59 -3.18 15.95 -13.06
N GLU A 60 -3.81 17.13 -13.11
CA GLU A 60 -3.63 18.13 -12.06
C GLU A 60 -4.17 17.67 -10.71
N GLY A 61 -5.35 17.04 -10.67
CA GLY A 61 -5.92 16.49 -9.44
C GLY A 61 -5.03 15.42 -8.81
N VAL A 62 -4.44 14.54 -9.63
CA VAL A 62 -3.46 13.54 -9.18
C VAL A 62 -2.21 14.22 -8.61
N LYS A 63 -1.64 15.19 -9.33
CA LYS A 63 -0.47 15.96 -8.86
C LYS A 63 -0.75 16.73 -7.56
N MET A 64 -1.96 17.26 -7.40
CA MET A 64 -2.37 17.97 -6.20
C MET A 64 -2.66 17.01 -5.03
N GLY A 65 -2.91 15.72 -5.30
CA GLY A 65 -3.33 14.74 -4.29
C GLY A 65 -4.81 14.87 -3.91
N THR A 66 -5.63 15.49 -4.76
CA THR A 66 -7.08 15.63 -4.59
C THR A 66 -7.87 14.56 -5.35
N THR A 67 -7.21 13.87 -6.28
CA THR A 67 -7.69 12.68 -6.99
C THR A 67 -6.65 11.58 -6.83
N LEU A 68 -7.06 10.41 -6.34
CA LEU A 68 -6.15 9.31 -6.02
C LEU A 68 -6.18 8.26 -7.14
N VAL A 69 -5.54 8.57 -8.26
CA VAL A 69 -5.43 7.66 -9.40
C VAL A 69 -3.95 7.32 -9.61
N GLY A 70 -3.59 6.04 -9.51
CA GLY A 70 -2.21 5.59 -9.69
C GLY A 70 -1.93 4.18 -9.16
N SER A 71 -0.66 3.89 -8.96
CA SER A 71 -0.16 2.73 -8.23
C SER A 71 -0.57 2.74 -6.75
N VAL A 72 -0.39 1.61 -6.07
CA VAL A 72 -0.55 1.49 -4.61
C VAL A 72 0.24 2.58 -3.88
N GLU A 73 1.50 2.80 -4.27
CA GLU A 73 2.40 3.78 -3.65
C GLU A 73 1.91 5.21 -3.87
N THR A 74 1.45 5.55 -5.07
CA THR A 74 0.90 6.87 -5.38
C THR A 74 -0.36 7.15 -4.57
N VAL A 75 -1.27 6.18 -4.46
CA VAL A 75 -2.49 6.32 -3.66
C VAL A 75 -2.19 6.44 -2.17
N VAL A 76 -1.23 5.68 -1.64
CA VAL A 76 -0.79 5.79 -0.23
C VAL A 76 -0.26 7.19 0.07
N LYS A 77 0.66 7.70 -0.76
CA LYS A 77 1.19 9.07 -0.60
C LYS A 77 0.10 10.14 -0.68
N GLY A 78 -0.89 9.94 -1.56
CA GLY A 78 -2.03 10.84 -1.66
C GLY A 78 -2.88 10.86 -0.38
N ILE A 79 -3.13 9.69 0.23
CA ILE A 79 -3.85 9.60 1.51
C ILE A 79 -3.05 10.26 2.65
N GLU A 80 -1.74 10.04 2.71
CA GLU A 80 -0.84 10.70 3.68
C GLU A 80 -0.92 12.23 3.55
N LYS A 81 -0.89 12.75 2.31
CA LYS A 81 -1.05 14.18 2.05
C LYS A 81 -2.43 14.71 2.48
N LEU A 82 -3.50 13.96 2.21
CA LEU A 82 -4.85 14.33 2.67
C LEU A 82 -4.91 14.36 4.21
N TRP A 83 -4.23 13.42 4.87
CA TRP A 83 -4.14 13.37 6.32
C TRP A 83 -3.41 14.62 6.87
N GLU A 84 -2.27 14.99 6.30
CA GLU A 84 -1.53 16.21 6.65
C GLU A 84 -2.39 17.46 6.48
N LEU A 85 -3.04 17.61 5.31
CA LEU A 85 -3.91 18.75 5.00
C LEU A 85 -5.11 18.88 5.93
N SER A 86 -5.59 17.77 6.51
CA SER A 86 -6.72 17.79 7.44
C SER A 86 -6.38 18.32 8.84
N ASN A 87 -5.10 18.59 9.13
CA ASN A 87 -4.62 19.16 10.40
C ASN A 87 -5.23 18.46 11.64
N GLY A 88 -5.07 17.14 11.70
CA GLY A 88 -5.59 16.30 12.79
C GLY A 88 -6.35 15.05 12.35
N GLY A 89 -6.40 14.77 11.05
CA GLY A 89 -6.89 13.51 10.50
C GLY A 89 -8.39 13.46 10.22
N PHE A 90 -8.81 12.34 9.64
CA PHE A 90 -10.20 11.98 9.36
C PHE A 90 -10.44 10.52 9.74
N GLY A 91 -11.64 10.20 10.21
CA GLY A 91 -11.97 8.85 10.66
C GLY A 91 -12.36 7.88 9.55
N GLY A 92 -12.34 8.29 8.29
CA GLY A 92 -12.54 7.37 7.17
C GLY A 92 -12.46 8.03 5.80
N LEU A 93 -12.11 7.21 4.81
CA LEU A 93 -12.10 7.57 3.40
C LEU A 93 -13.20 6.77 2.70
N LEU A 94 -13.98 7.44 1.88
CA LEU A 94 -15.05 6.87 1.07
C LEU A 94 -14.74 7.07 -0.40
N PHE A 95 -15.04 6.05 -1.19
CA PHE A 95 -14.84 6.10 -2.62
C PHE A 95 -16.02 6.82 -3.25
N ARG A 96 -15.75 7.79 -4.11
CA ARG A 96 -16.73 8.23 -5.09
C ARG A 96 -16.79 7.18 -6.20
N ALA A 97 -17.92 6.51 -6.34
CA ALA A 97 -18.16 5.58 -7.44
C ALA A 97 -18.35 6.36 -8.76
N HIS A 98 -17.24 6.73 -9.40
CA HIS A 98 -17.21 7.56 -10.61
C HIS A 98 -17.34 6.75 -11.91
N ASN A 99 -17.18 5.42 -11.86
CA ASN A 99 -17.33 4.50 -13.00
C ASN A 99 -16.47 4.88 -14.23
N TRP A 100 -15.23 5.32 -14.00
CA TRP A 100 -14.35 5.74 -15.11
C TRP A 100 -13.64 4.59 -15.81
N ALA A 101 -13.43 3.47 -15.11
CA ALA A 101 -12.81 2.27 -15.65
C ALA A 101 -13.87 1.19 -15.95
N ASN A 102 -13.50 0.14 -16.67
CA ASN A 102 -14.40 -0.98 -16.88
C ASN A 102 -14.59 -1.79 -15.58
N ARG A 103 -15.54 -2.74 -15.58
CA ARG A 103 -15.88 -3.52 -14.38
C ARG A 103 -14.69 -4.30 -13.82
N GLN A 104 -13.89 -4.93 -14.68
CA GLN A 104 -12.76 -5.76 -14.23
C GLN A 104 -11.68 -4.88 -13.59
N GLU A 105 -11.33 -3.77 -14.24
CA GLU A 105 -10.37 -2.79 -13.74
C GLU A 105 -10.83 -2.16 -12.43
N THR A 106 -12.13 -1.85 -12.30
CA THR A 106 -12.69 -1.28 -11.07
C THR A 106 -12.61 -2.26 -9.91
N LEU A 107 -12.95 -3.53 -10.14
CA LEU A 107 -12.87 -4.56 -9.09
C LEU A 107 -11.42 -4.87 -8.71
N HIS A 108 -10.51 -4.91 -9.69
CA HIS A 108 -9.07 -5.05 -9.44
C HIS A 108 -8.54 -3.87 -8.61
N SER A 109 -8.96 -2.64 -8.92
CA SER A 109 -8.62 -1.47 -8.11
C SER A 109 -9.08 -1.62 -6.66
N TYR A 110 -10.29 -2.14 -6.42
CA TYR A 110 -10.79 -2.36 -5.05
C TYR A 110 -9.99 -3.44 -4.34
N GLU A 111 -9.58 -4.49 -5.04
CA GLU A 111 -8.72 -5.54 -4.51
C GLU A 111 -7.35 -5.00 -4.12
N LEU A 112 -6.69 -4.26 -5.02
CA LEU A 112 -5.39 -3.64 -4.74
C LEU A 112 -5.47 -2.68 -3.54
N PHE A 113 -6.52 -1.86 -3.49
CA PHE A 113 -6.72 -0.94 -2.37
C PHE A 113 -6.93 -1.69 -1.05
N ALA A 114 -7.81 -2.69 -1.04
CA ALA A 114 -8.11 -3.47 0.17
C ALA A 114 -6.90 -4.25 0.67
N ARG A 115 -6.11 -4.86 -0.24
CA ARG A 115 -4.95 -5.68 0.12
C ARG A 115 -3.73 -4.86 0.51
N TYR A 116 -3.45 -3.77 -0.19
CA TYR A 116 -2.15 -3.11 -0.11
C TYR A 116 -2.19 -1.69 0.43
N VAL A 117 -3.34 -1.01 0.36
CA VAL A 117 -3.51 0.36 0.85
C VAL A 117 -4.12 0.37 2.25
N MET A 118 -5.29 -0.26 2.45
CA MET A 118 -6.00 -0.23 3.74
C MET A 118 -5.14 -0.65 4.95
N PRO A 119 -4.34 -1.74 4.89
CA PRO A 119 -3.58 -2.20 6.06
C PRO A 119 -2.51 -1.21 6.54
N ARG A 120 -2.03 -0.31 5.65
CA ARG A 120 -1.04 0.72 6.00
C ARG A 120 -1.62 1.79 6.93
N PHE A 121 -2.94 2.00 6.92
CA PHE A 121 -3.61 3.04 7.71
C PHE A 121 -4.43 2.49 8.88
N GLN A 122 -4.76 1.21 8.88
CA GLN A 122 -5.59 0.58 9.90
C GLN A 122 -4.79 -0.17 10.98
N GLY A 123 -3.47 -0.27 10.81
CA GLY A 123 -2.57 -0.97 11.75
C GLY A 123 -2.71 -2.50 11.75
N THR A 124 -3.55 -3.08 10.88
CA THR A 124 -3.78 -4.52 10.81
C THR A 124 -2.55 -5.31 10.37
N ALA A 125 -1.62 -4.67 9.66
CA ALA A 125 -0.35 -5.28 9.24
C ALA A 125 0.81 -5.03 10.21
N ASP A 126 0.63 -4.21 11.25
CA ASP A 126 1.74 -3.77 12.11
C ASP A 126 2.31 -4.92 12.94
N GLY A 127 1.46 -5.78 13.51
CA GLY A 127 1.90 -6.92 14.31
C GLY A 127 2.81 -7.88 13.53
N PRO A 128 2.34 -8.46 12.40
CA PRO A 128 3.17 -9.33 11.58
C PRO A 128 4.42 -8.64 11.04
N ARG A 129 4.34 -7.37 10.63
CA ARG A 129 5.49 -6.61 10.11
C ARG A 129 6.55 -6.40 11.18
N ASN A 130 6.18 -5.87 12.34
CA ASN A 130 7.09 -5.62 13.45
C ASN A 130 7.73 -6.93 13.95
N SER A 131 6.96 -8.02 14.00
CA SER A 131 7.49 -9.34 14.36
C SER A 131 8.51 -9.85 13.33
N ASN A 132 8.24 -9.67 12.03
CA ASN A 132 9.17 -10.07 10.98
C ASN A 132 10.47 -9.26 11.05
N GLU A 133 10.37 -7.94 11.18
CA GLU A 133 11.51 -7.03 11.29
C GLU A 133 12.37 -7.35 12.51
N TRP A 134 11.74 -7.58 13.67
CA TRP A 134 12.45 -7.99 14.88
C TRP A 134 13.16 -9.33 14.71
N ALA A 135 12.46 -10.35 14.20
CA ALA A 135 13.07 -11.66 13.97
C ALA A 135 14.21 -11.60 12.96
N ARG A 136 14.07 -10.79 11.91
CA ARG A 136 15.11 -10.55 10.89
C ARG A 136 16.33 -9.85 11.50
N GLY A 137 16.13 -8.80 12.31
CA GLY A 137 17.20 -8.06 12.97
C GLY A 137 17.96 -8.89 14.01
N ASN A 138 17.27 -9.82 14.67
CA ASN A 138 17.83 -10.70 15.70
C ASN A 138 18.16 -12.11 15.17
N ARG A 139 18.13 -12.31 13.85
CA ARG A 139 18.24 -13.66 13.27
C ARG A 139 19.54 -14.38 13.63
N LYS A 140 20.63 -13.65 13.88
CA LYS A 140 21.91 -14.23 14.31
C LYS A 140 21.84 -14.87 15.69
N THR A 141 21.13 -14.24 16.64
CA THR A 141 20.99 -14.80 17.99
C THR A 141 19.96 -15.93 18.02
N ILE A 142 18.93 -15.85 17.18
CA ILE A 142 17.83 -16.82 17.15
C ILE A 142 18.19 -18.09 16.36
N PHE A 143 18.77 -17.94 15.17
CA PHE A 143 18.94 -19.05 14.23
C PHE A 143 20.38 -19.55 14.10
N SER A 144 21.42 -18.75 14.32
CA SER A 144 22.80 -19.27 14.22
C SER A 144 23.10 -20.44 15.17
N PRO A 145 22.58 -20.48 16.42
CA PRO A 145 22.76 -21.64 17.30
C PRO A 145 22.14 -22.95 16.77
N ASN A 146 21.13 -22.85 15.91
CA ASN A 146 20.45 -24.01 15.32
C ASN A 146 21.40 -24.83 14.44
N VAL A 147 22.34 -24.19 13.76
CA VAL A 147 23.30 -24.90 12.90
C VAL A 147 24.19 -25.82 13.73
N GLU A 148 24.67 -25.35 14.88
CA GLU A 148 25.46 -26.16 15.79
C GLU A 148 24.63 -27.26 16.45
N ALA A 149 23.38 -26.95 16.81
CA ALA A 149 22.47 -27.96 17.36
C ALA A 149 22.23 -29.13 16.39
N ILE A 150 22.01 -28.84 15.10
CA ILE A 150 21.82 -29.92 14.11
C ILE A 150 23.15 -30.64 13.83
N ARG A 151 24.29 -29.93 13.75
CA ARG A 151 25.61 -30.57 13.65
C ARG A 151 25.81 -31.58 14.77
N ARG A 152 25.55 -31.17 16.01
CA ARG A 152 25.65 -32.02 17.20
C ARG A 152 24.71 -33.22 17.13
N ALA A 153 23.48 -33.04 16.63
CA ALA A 153 22.53 -34.14 16.48
C ALA A 153 23.03 -35.26 15.55
N TYR A 154 23.74 -34.92 14.46
CA TYR A 154 24.38 -35.93 13.60
C TYR A 154 25.49 -36.68 14.35
N THR A 155 26.37 -35.95 15.03
CA THR A 155 27.48 -36.52 15.81
C THR A 155 26.98 -37.42 16.93
N ASP A 156 25.99 -36.97 17.72
CA ASP A 156 25.40 -37.73 18.83
C ASP A 156 24.68 -39.00 18.32
N ALA A 157 24.15 -38.99 17.10
CA ALA A 157 23.55 -40.15 16.44
C ALA A 157 24.57 -41.08 15.75
N GLY A 158 25.87 -40.78 15.83
CA GLY A 158 26.93 -41.55 15.16
C GLY A 158 26.86 -41.51 13.64
N ARG A 159 26.25 -40.47 13.05
CA ARG A 159 26.10 -40.29 11.60
C ARG A 159 27.08 -39.23 11.10
N GLU A 160 27.59 -39.43 9.89
CA GLU A 160 28.34 -38.38 9.20
C GLU A 160 27.45 -37.18 8.89
N ILE A 161 28.01 -35.98 9.07
CA ILE A 161 27.33 -34.72 8.74
C ILE A 161 27.30 -34.58 7.21
N PRO A 162 26.13 -34.45 6.58
CA PRO A 162 26.04 -34.25 5.13
C PRO A 162 26.82 -33.02 4.66
N ALA A 163 27.52 -33.13 3.53
CA ALA A 163 28.33 -32.04 2.97
C ALA A 163 27.51 -30.77 2.65
N ASP A 164 26.22 -30.94 2.33
CA ASP A 164 25.27 -29.88 2.00
C ASP A 164 24.47 -29.37 3.21
N PHE A 165 24.77 -29.84 4.43
CA PHE A 165 24.01 -29.53 5.63
C PHE A 165 23.87 -28.01 5.88
N LEU A 166 24.92 -27.23 5.64
CA LEU A 166 24.88 -25.77 5.77
C LEU A 166 23.90 -25.10 4.78
N GLN A 167 23.60 -25.71 3.65
CA GLN A 167 22.63 -25.16 2.70
C GLN A 167 21.18 -25.32 3.19
N ARG A 168 20.93 -26.25 4.12
CA ARG A 168 19.59 -26.61 4.61
C ARG A 168 19.29 -26.04 6.00
N ALA A 169 20.31 -25.76 6.80
CA ALA A 169 20.12 -25.31 8.17
C ALA A 169 19.69 -23.84 8.24
N SER A 170 18.58 -23.56 8.93
CA SER A 170 18.20 -22.18 9.27
C SER A 170 19.30 -21.54 10.13
N GLY A 171 19.74 -20.34 9.75
CA GLY A 171 20.83 -19.61 10.42
C GLY A 171 22.21 -19.78 9.77
N SER A 172 22.36 -20.68 8.80
CA SER A 172 23.64 -20.93 8.14
C SER A 172 24.21 -19.71 7.42
N ARG A 173 23.36 -18.90 6.78
CA ARG A 173 23.76 -17.65 6.08
C ARG A 173 24.40 -16.59 6.97
N ASP A 174 24.29 -16.74 8.29
CA ASP A 174 24.81 -15.78 9.27
C ASP A 174 26.05 -16.29 10.01
N ILE A 175 26.58 -17.46 9.61
CA ILE A 175 27.83 -18.02 10.15
C ILE A 175 29.01 -17.48 9.34
N GLU A 176 30.08 -17.07 10.03
CA GLU A 176 31.30 -16.60 9.37
C GLU A 176 31.86 -17.70 8.44
N GLY A 177 32.11 -17.34 7.17
CA GLY A 177 32.69 -18.25 6.17
C GLY A 177 31.70 -18.96 5.25
N THR A 178 30.37 -18.81 5.42
CA THR A 178 29.41 -19.23 4.38
C THR A 178 29.32 -18.17 3.28
N THR A 179 30.13 -18.31 2.24
CA THR A 179 29.94 -17.58 0.99
C THR A 179 28.63 -18.02 0.36
N THR A 180 27.59 -17.19 0.44
CA THR A 180 26.48 -17.27 -0.52
C THR A 180 27.03 -16.84 -1.87
N THR A 181 27.27 -17.79 -2.77
CA THR A 181 27.41 -17.51 -4.20
C THR A 181 26.13 -16.79 -4.68
N PRO A 182 26.23 -15.74 -5.52
CA PRO A 182 25.10 -14.92 -5.96
C PRO A 182 23.95 -15.71 -6.59
#